data_AF-A0A5W9B8P0-F1
#
_entry.id   AF-A0A5W9B8P0-F1
#
_cell.length_a   1.000
_cell.length_b   1.000
_cell.length_c   1.000
_cell.angle_alpha   90.00
_cell.angle_beta   90.00
_cell.angle_gamma   90.00
#
_symmetry.space_group_name_H-M   'P 1'
#
loop_
_entity.id
_entity.type
_entity.pdbx_description
1 polymer ?
#
loop_
_entity_poly.entity_id
_entity_poly.type
_entity_poly.pdbx_seq_one_letter_code
_entity_poly.pdbx_strand_id
1 'polypeptide(L)'
;MSAPPEYCGEKRSLPSTKADISAPPAKQIKEEEDDVTWRTHQINNNLPILQHWRDPAISVMARAEGRIETLQVTRWGPLFNLLSRKTKARINQDIRWFLQNEGKHDARMNAMISVAIPLDDSDGYRGRTVYARTNLAAFTVLGPYSGRLLDSEKVRCEYEKEYGREA
;
A
#
# COMPACT_ATOMS: atom_id res chain seq x y z
N MET A 1 -3.15 -52.64 -11.46
CA MET A 1 -3.12 -51.73 -12.62
C MET A 1 -4.38 -50.90 -12.57
N SER A 2 -4.28 -49.63 -12.17
CA SER A 2 -5.40 -48.70 -12.10
C SER A 2 -5.06 -47.51 -13.00
N ALA A 3 -5.96 -47.18 -13.93
CA ALA A 3 -5.81 -46.10 -14.89
C ALA A 3 -5.82 -44.72 -14.19
N PRO A 4 -5.12 -43.71 -14.73
CA PRO A 4 -5.17 -42.35 -14.19
C PRO A 4 -6.49 -41.67 -14.59
N PRO A 5 -7.09 -40.80 -13.75
CA PRO A 5 -8.29 -40.07 -14.11
C PRO A 5 -7.98 -38.99 -15.15
N GLU A 6 -8.90 -38.87 -16.10
CA GLU A 6 -8.85 -38.02 -17.27
C GLU A 6 -8.90 -36.53 -16.92
N TYR A 7 -8.06 -35.77 -17.63
CA TYR A 7 -8.04 -34.33 -17.68
C TYR A 7 -9.30 -33.81 -18.42
N CYS A 8 -10.21 -33.15 -17.70
CA CYS A 8 -11.30 -32.39 -18.33
C CYS A 8 -11.09 -30.89 -18.08
N GLY A 9 -10.37 -30.27 -19.02
CA GLY A 9 -10.17 -28.83 -19.06
C GLY A 9 -11.44 -28.11 -19.53
N GLU A 10 -12.31 -27.75 -18.60
CA GLU A 10 -13.42 -26.86 -18.89
C GLU A 10 -12.88 -25.41 -18.98
N LYS A 11 -12.51 -25.00 -20.19
CA LYS A 11 -12.17 -23.61 -20.51
C LYS A 11 -13.42 -22.76 -20.34
N ARG A 12 -13.66 -22.26 -19.13
CA ARG A 12 -14.69 -21.26 -18.86
C ARG A 12 -14.27 -19.97 -19.60
N SER A 13 -14.82 -19.78 -20.79
CA SER A 13 -14.69 -18.57 -21.58
C SER A 13 -15.14 -17.37 -20.75
N LEU A 14 -14.23 -16.42 -20.48
CA LEU A 14 -14.59 -15.14 -19.89
C LEU A 14 -15.47 -14.39 -20.91
N PRO A 15 -16.69 -13.94 -20.53
CA PRO A 15 -17.50 -13.13 -21.43
C PRO A 15 -16.76 -11.81 -21.70
N SER A 16 -16.34 -11.65 -22.95
CA SER A 16 -15.83 -10.40 -23.50
C SER A 16 -17.00 -9.42 -23.62
N THR A 17 -17.31 -8.75 -22.52
CA THR A 17 -18.16 -7.57 -22.56
C THR A 17 -17.22 -6.39 -22.46
N LYS A 18 -17.01 -5.70 -23.59
CA LYS A 18 -16.60 -4.28 -23.56
C LYS A 18 -17.75 -3.50 -22.90
N ALA A 19 -17.93 -3.68 -21.61
CA ALA A 19 -18.68 -2.73 -20.81
C ALA A 19 -17.78 -1.51 -20.77
N ASP A 20 -18.23 -0.44 -21.42
CA ASP A 20 -17.70 0.89 -21.21
C ASP A 20 -17.99 1.20 -19.73
N ILE A 21 -16.99 0.96 -18.86
CA ILE A 21 -17.11 1.22 -17.43
C ILE A 21 -17.06 2.74 -17.32
N SER A 22 -18.21 3.38 -17.55
CA SER A 22 -18.43 4.76 -17.15
C SER A 22 -18.01 4.84 -15.69
N ALA A 23 -17.09 5.75 -15.38
CA ALA A 23 -16.69 6.00 -14.01
C ALA A 23 -17.96 6.20 -13.18
N PRO A 24 -18.11 5.52 -12.03
CA PRO A 24 -19.27 5.76 -11.18
C PRO A 24 -19.36 7.26 -10.87
N PRO A 25 -20.56 7.82 -10.79
CA PRO A 25 -20.74 9.23 -10.45
C PRO A 25 -20.02 9.51 -9.13
N ALA A 26 -19.33 10.64 -9.05
CA ALA A 26 -18.59 11.03 -7.87
C ALA A 26 -19.54 11.07 -6.65
N LYS A 27 -19.44 10.06 -5.78
CA LYS A 27 -20.18 10.01 -4.52
C LYS A 27 -19.52 11.05 -3.60
N GLN A 28 -20.23 12.14 -3.30
CA GLN A 28 -19.81 13.05 -2.25
C GLN A 28 -20.06 12.33 -0.91
N ILE A 29 -18.97 11.99 -0.24
CA ILE A 29 -19.01 11.41 1.11
C ILE A 29 -18.78 12.57 2.07
N LYS A 30 -19.63 12.69 3.10
CA LYS A 30 -19.32 13.61 4.20
C LYS A 30 -18.13 13.05 4.97
N GLU A 31 -17.11 13.88 5.08
CA GLU A 31 -15.86 13.57 5.76
C GLU A 31 -15.74 14.50 6.97
N GLU A 32 -15.32 13.96 8.10
CA GLU A 32 -14.87 14.77 9.24
C GLU A 32 -13.35 14.79 9.26
N GLU A 33 -12.78 15.97 9.42
CA GLU A 33 -11.38 16.12 9.81
C GLU A 33 -11.29 15.73 11.29
N ASP A 34 -10.53 14.67 11.56
CA ASP A 34 -10.39 14.08 12.90
C ASP A 34 -9.70 15.10 13.84
N ASP A 35 -10.51 15.86 14.59
CA ASP A 35 -10.04 16.79 15.62
C ASP A 35 -9.45 15.97 16.77
N VAL A 36 -8.14 15.76 16.67
CA VAL A 36 -7.28 14.83 17.42
C VAL A 36 -7.68 14.67 18.88
N THR A 37 -8.60 13.77 19.12
CA THR A 37 -8.97 13.25 20.43
C THR A 37 -9.39 11.81 20.11
N TRP A 38 -8.78 10.72 20.58
CA TRP A 38 -8.24 10.47 21.91
C TRP A 38 -7.48 9.12 21.96
N ARG A 39 -6.99 8.55 20.83
CA ARG A 39 -6.27 7.23 20.80
C ARG A 39 -5.63 6.87 19.45
N THR A 40 -5.18 7.86 18.70
CA THR A 40 -4.89 7.69 17.26
C THR A 40 -3.42 7.47 17.00
N HIS A 41 -3.07 6.34 16.37
CA HIS A 41 -1.78 6.19 15.67
C HIS A 41 -1.51 7.46 14.85
N GLN A 42 -0.50 8.22 15.26
CA GLN A 42 -0.06 9.40 14.53
C GLN A 42 0.59 8.92 13.24
N ILE A 43 0.03 9.32 12.10
CA ILE A 43 0.60 9.01 10.80
C ILE A 43 1.84 9.88 10.64
N ASN A 44 3.00 9.25 10.55
CA ASN A 44 4.27 9.94 10.32
C ASN A 44 4.89 9.43 9.02
N ASN A 45 4.66 10.18 7.94
CA ASN A 45 5.21 9.90 6.62
C ASN A 45 6.71 10.28 6.48
N ASN A 46 7.34 10.72 7.57
CA ASN A 46 8.76 11.05 7.64
C ASN A 46 9.59 9.95 8.35
N LEU A 47 8.97 8.82 8.68
CA LEU A 47 9.71 7.63 9.12
C LEU A 47 10.24 6.82 7.92
N PRO A 48 11.26 5.98 8.14
CA PRO A 48 11.63 4.93 7.20
C PRO A 48 10.44 4.08 6.74
N ILE A 49 10.57 3.53 5.53
CA ILE A 49 9.61 2.60 4.93
C ILE A 49 9.56 1.32 5.77
N LEU A 50 10.70 0.68 5.95
CA LEU A 50 10.82 -0.54 6.76
C LEU A 50 11.58 -0.23 8.03
N GLN A 51 10.86 -0.21 9.15
CA GLN A 51 11.32 0.34 10.41
C GLN A 51 11.79 -0.75 11.36
N HIS A 52 12.75 -0.45 12.21
CA HIS A 52 13.11 -1.33 13.31
C HIS A 52 12.00 -1.32 14.37
N TRP A 53 11.72 -2.48 14.95
CA TRP A 53 10.54 -2.64 15.80
C TRP A 53 10.63 -1.90 17.15
N ARG A 54 11.83 -1.70 17.71
CA ARG A 54 12.03 -0.88 18.94
C ARG A 54 12.24 0.60 18.66
N ASP A 55 12.87 0.93 17.54
CA ASP A 55 13.25 2.29 17.19
C ASP A 55 12.84 2.57 15.74
N PRO A 56 11.64 3.18 15.55
CA PRO A 56 11.10 3.41 14.22
C PRO A 56 11.95 4.31 13.32
N ALA A 57 12.87 5.10 13.88
CA ALA A 57 13.75 5.98 13.09
C ALA A 57 14.83 5.21 12.32
N ILE A 58 15.05 3.94 12.65
CA ILE A 58 16.03 3.08 11.98
C ILE A 58 15.40 2.43 10.74
N SER A 59 15.99 2.71 9.57
CA SER A 59 15.69 2.00 8.32
C SER A 59 16.35 0.62 8.31
N VAL A 60 15.54 -0.43 8.46
CA VAL A 60 15.98 -1.83 8.33
C VAL A 60 16.37 -2.13 6.89
N MET A 61 15.65 -1.56 5.93
CA MET A 61 15.97 -1.68 4.50
C MET A 61 17.35 -1.11 4.20
N ALA A 62 17.68 0.09 4.68
CA ALA A 62 19.01 0.68 4.50
C ALA A 62 20.12 -0.18 5.09
N ARG A 63 19.87 -0.81 6.25
CA ARG A 63 20.86 -1.69 6.89
C ARG A 63 21.11 -2.97 6.11
N ALA A 64 20.05 -3.57 5.55
CA ALA A 64 20.15 -4.82 4.81
C ALA A 64 20.73 -4.63 3.40
N GLU A 65 20.27 -3.59 2.69
CA GLU A 65 20.57 -3.37 1.27
C GLU A 65 21.71 -2.36 1.05
N GLY A 66 22.07 -1.60 2.09
CA GLY A 66 23.03 -0.51 1.99
C GLY A 66 22.44 0.69 1.23
N ARG A 67 22.92 0.91 0.01
CA ARG A 67 22.55 2.07 -0.82
C ARG A 67 21.17 1.86 -1.47
N ILE A 68 20.11 2.28 -0.78
CA ILE A 68 18.71 2.18 -1.22
C ILE A 68 18.50 2.78 -2.61
N GLU A 69 19.24 3.82 -2.97
CA GLU A 69 19.20 4.47 -4.28
C GLU A 69 19.60 3.56 -5.44
N THR A 70 20.30 2.46 -5.16
CA THR A 70 20.73 1.46 -6.16
C THR A 70 19.73 0.33 -6.36
N LEU A 71 18.68 0.25 -5.53
CA LEU A 71 17.68 -0.79 -5.62
C LEU A 71 16.93 -0.72 -6.95
N GLN A 72 16.73 -1.89 -7.56
CA GLN A 72 16.03 -2.03 -8.84
C GLN A 72 14.95 -3.08 -8.76
N VAL A 73 13.82 -2.82 -9.42
CA VAL A 73 12.78 -3.82 -9.64
C VAL A 73 13.30 -4.83 -10.67
N THR A 74 13.74 -5.99 -10.18
CA THR A 74 14.30 -7.07 -11.02
C THR A 74 13.25 -8.07 -11.49
N ARG A 75 12.09 -8.13 -10.82
CA ARG A 75 11.00 -9.07 -11.12
C ARG A 75 9.65 -8.38 -11.06
N TRP A 76 8.85 -8.61 -12.08
CA TRP A 76 7.44 -8.20 -12.12
C TRP A 76 6.55 -9.42 -11.91
N GLY A 77 5.52 -9.27 -11.10
CA GLY A 77 4.51 -10.32 -10.92
C GLY A 77 3.74 -10.59 -12.22
N PRO A 78 3.08 -11.76 -12.35
CA PRO A 78 2.35 -12.15 -13.56
C PRO A 78 1.36 -11.09 -14.06
N LEU A 79 0.64 -10.45 -13.14
CA LEU A 79 -0.33 -9.39 -13.45
C LEU A 79 0.31 -8.15 -14.11
N PHE A 80 1.56 -7.85 -13.77
CA PHE A 80 2.27 -6.67 -14.29
C PHE A 80 3.18 -6.99 -15.48
N ASN A 81 3.41 -8.27 -15.78
CA ASN A 81 4.23 -8.69 -16.92
C ASN A 81 3.64 -8.22 -18.26
N LEU A 82 2.31 -8.15 -18.36
CA LEU A 82 1.60 -7.71 -19.55
C LEU A 82 1.67 -6.18 -19.77
N LEU A 83 2.15 -5.41 -18.80
CA LEU A 83 2.26 -3.96 -18.96
C LEU A 83 3.35 -3.58 -19.96
N SER A 84 3.07 -2.51 -20.72
CA SER A 84 4.02 -1.93 -21.65
C SER A 84 5.32 -1.50 -20.95
N ARG A 85 6.43 -1.51 -21.68
CA ARG A 85 7.73 -1.04 -21.17
C ARG A 85 7.66 0.41 -20.67
N LYS A 86 6.89 1.27 -21.34
CA LYS A 86 6.68 2.67 -20.95
C LYS A 86 5.95 2.77 -19.61
N THR A 87 4.90 1.99 -19.41
CA THR A 87 4.15 1.95 -18.14
C THR A 87 5.04 1.47 -17.00
N LYS A 88 5.80 0.38 -17.21
CA LYS A 88 6.75 -0.15 -16.21
C LYS A 88 7.84 0.87 -15.86
N ALA A 89 8.36 1.61 -16.85
CA ALA A 89 9.36 2.65 -16.61
C ALA A 89 8.81 3.79 -15.73
N ARG A 90 7.56 4.22 -15.98
CA ARG A 90 6.88 5.22 -15.14
C ARG A 90 6.67 4.73 -13.71
N ILE A 91 6.15 3.52 -13.53
CA ILE A 91 5.97 2.90 -12.20
C ILE A 91 7.32 2.83 -11.47
N ASN A 92 8.38 2.38 -12.16
CA ASN A 92 9.71 2.31 -11.58
C ASN A 92 10.26 3.68 -11.18
N GLN A 93 9.94 4.74 -11.92
CA GLN A 93 10.32 6.10 -11.55
C GLN A 93 9.65 6.52 -10.24
N ASP A 94 8.36 6.22 -10.08
CA ASP A 94 7.66 6.50 -8.82
C ASP A 94 8.23 5.70 -7.65
N ILE A 95 8.46 4.39 -7.84
CA ILE A 95 9.07 3.52 -6.83
C ILE A 95 10.45 4.07 -6.41
N ARG A 96 11.31 4.40 -7.37
CA ARG A 96 12.63 4.98 -7.08
C ARG A 96 12.53 6.29 -6.32
N TRP A 97 11.55 7.13 -6.63
CA TRP A 97 11.36 8.36 -5.89
C TRP A 97 11.07 8.07 -4.41
N PHE A 98 10.16 7.13 -4.11
CA PHE A 98 9.87 6.76 -2.72
C PHE A 98 11.09 6.20 -2.00
N LEU A 99 11.85 5.31 -2.65
CA LEU A 99 13.07 4.74 -2.10
C LEU A 99 14.14 5.81 -1.81
N GLN A 100 14.35 6.76 -2.74
CA GLN A 100 15.37 7.81 -2.60
C GLN A 100 14.98 8.91 -1.62
N ASN A 101 13.68 9.12 -1.37
CA ASN A 101 13.16 10.16 -0.49
C ASN A 101 12.60 9.57 0.82
N GLU A 102 13.12 8.42 1.25
CA GLU A 102 12.77 7.81 2.54
C GLU A 102 12.87 8.86 3.67
N GLY A 103 11.83 8.90 4.51
CA GLY A 103 11.71 9.88 5.59
C GLY A 103 11.29 11.30 5.15
N LYS A 104 10.93 11.50 3.89
CA LYS A 104 10.47 12.80 3.34
C LYS A 104 9.25 12.64 2.42
N HIS A 105 8.35 11.71 2.74
CA HIS A 105 7.19 11.43 1.89
C HIS A 105 6.01 12.35 2.14
N ASP A 106 5.96 13.00 3.30
CA ASP A 106 4.78 13.69 3.81
C ASP A 106 4.17 14.70 2.82
N ALA A 107 4.97 15.61 2.27
CA ALA A 107 4.49 16.61 1.32
C ALA A 107 3.87 15.99 0.06
N ARG A 108 4.47 14.91 -0.48
CA ARG A 108 3.92 14.23 -1.67
C ARG A 108 2.65 13.47 -1.32
N MET A 109 2.62 12.79 -0.17
CA MET A 109 1.45 12.04 0.29
C MET A 109 0.27 12.99 0.55
N ASN A 110 0.49 14.07 1.28
CA ASN A 110 -0.55 15.06 1.60
C ASN A 110 -1.05 15.83 0.37
N ALA A 111 -0.25 15.94 -0.70
CA ALA A 111 -0.71 16.49 -1.96
C ALA A 111 -1.60 15.52 -2.75
N MET A 112 -1.38 14.20 -2.60
CA MET A 112 -2.03 13.17 -3.41
C MET A 112 -3.27 12.57 -2.74
N ILE A 113 -3.22 12.39 -1.42
CA ILE A 113 -4.23 11.67 -0.64
C ILE A 113 -4.60 12.43 0.65
N SER A 114 -5.79 12.15 1.16
CA SER A 114 -6.27 12.54 2.48
C SER A 114 -6.66 11.30 3.27
N VAL A 115 -6.70 11.44 4.59
CA VAL A 115 -7.27 10.44 5.48
C VAL A 115 -8.40 11.09 6.24
N ALA A 116 -9.58 10.50 6.18
CA ALA A 116 -10.77 10.99 6.88
C ALA A 116 -11.61 9.80 7.37
N ILE A 117 -12.51 10.06 8.30
CA ILE A 117 -13.53 9.09 8.71
C ILE A 117 -14.80 9.42 7.91
N PRO A 118 -15.33 8.48 7.10
CA PRO A 118 -16.59 8.70 6.41
C PRO A 118 -17.75 8.72 7.41
N LEU A 119 -18.55 9.79 7.39
CA LEU A 119 -19.72 9.94 8.26
C LEU A 119 -21.01 9.35 7.66
N ASP A 120 -21.12 9.35 6.33
CA ASP A 120 -22.35 9.00 5.61
C ASP A 120 -22.23 7.66 4.85
N ASP A 121 -21.32 6.76 5.26
CA ASP A 121 -21.21 5.47 4.57
C ASP A 121 -22.36 4.55 5.00
N SER A 122 -23.24 4.25 4.04
CA SER A 122 -24.40 3.36 4.19
C SER A 122 -24.03 1.94 4.65
N ASP A 123 -22.75 1.59 4.54
CA ASP A 123 -22.22 0.26 4.79
C ASP A 123 -21.61 0.11 6.19
N GLY A 124 -21.82 1.07 7.09
CA GLY A 124 -21.35 1.05 8.49
C GLY A 124 -19.98 1.68 8.72
N TYR A 125 -19.60 1.79 10.01
CA TYR A 125 -18.34 2.42 10.43
C TYR A 125 -17.12 1.61 9.97
N ARG A 126 -16.26 2.21 9.14
CA ARG A 126 -15.02 1.60 8.60
C ARG A 126 -13.73 2.14 9.20
N GLY A 127 -13.83 3.11 10.10
CA GLY A 127 -12.68 3.84 10.64
C GLY A 127 -12.02 4.77 9.61
N ARG A 128 -10.75 5.12 9.85
CA ARG A 128 -9.97 6.01 8.97
C ARG A 128 -9.79 5.39 7.58
N THR A 129 -10.17 6.14 6.57
CA THR A 129 -10.12 5.73 5.16
C THR A 129 -9.26 6.68 4.35
N VAL A 130 -8.55 6.15 3.35
CA VAL A 130 -7.70 6.95 2.45
C VAL A 130 -8.51 7.38 1.23
N TYR A 131 -8.50 8.68 0.95
CA TYR A 131 -9.15 9.30 -0.21
C TYR A 131 -8.11 9.94 -1.13
N ALA A 132 -8.39 9.99 -2.42
CA ALA A 132 -7.55 10.72 -3.36
C ALA A 132 -7.94 12.21 -3.36
N ARG A 133 -6.97 13.10 -3.16
CA ARG A 133 -7.17 14.57 -3.28
C ARG A 133 -7.12 15.07 -4.72
N THR A 134 -6.56 14.26 -5.61
CA THR A 134 -6.35 14.59 -7.02
C THR A 134 -6.74 13.42 -7.90
N ASN A 135 -6.94 13.67 -9.19
CA ASN A 135 -7.19 12.61 -10.16
C ASN A 135 -5.92 11.76 -10.34
N LEU A 136 -6.00 10.48 -9.97
CA LEU A 136 -4.87 9.56 -10.07
C LEU A 136 -4.97 8.77 -11.37
N ALA A 137 -3.95 8.91 -12.22
CA ALA A 137 -3.85 8.09 -13.42
C ALA A 137 -3.74 6.60 -13.04
N ALA A 138 -4.20 5.71 -13.92
CA ALA A 138 -4.01 4.27 -13.75
C ALA A 138 -2.51 3.94 -13.55
N PHE A 139 -2.22 3.03 -12.63
CA PHE A 139 -0.86 2.63 -12.23
C PHE A 139 -0.02 3.73 -11.56
N THR A 140 -0.64 4.78 -11.02
CA THR A 140 0.03 5.70 -10.08
C THR A 140 0.42 4.92 -8.82
N VAL A 141 1.68 5.02 -8.39
CA VAL A 141 2.14 4.42 -7.13
C VAL A 141 1.75 5.36 -5.98
N LEU A 142 0.89 4.89 -5.09
CA LEU A 142 0.37 5.71 -3.98
C LEU A 142 1.38 5.90 -2.86
N GLY A 143 2.31 4.96 -2.71
CA GLY A 143 3.30 4.99 -1.65
C GLY A 143 3.63 3.57 -1.17
N PRO A 144 4.69 3.44 -0.38
CA PRO A 144 5.03 2.19 0.28
C PRO A 144 4.02 1.87 1.39
N TYR A 145 3.85 0.58 1.67
CA TYR A 145 3.24 0.15 2.92
C TYR A 145 4.31 0.17 4.01
N SER A 146 4.38 1.27 4.75
CA SER A 146 5.41 1.48 5.76
C SER A 146 5.03 0.87 7.11
N GLY A 147 6.02 0.38 7.85
CA GLY A 147 5.79 -0.15 9.19
C GLY A 147 7.01 -0.81 9.82
N ARG A 148 6.81 -1.30 11.05
CA ARG A 148 7.82 -2.04 11.81
C ARG A 148 7.96 -3.45 11.26
N LEU A 149 9.19 -3.88 10.99
CA LEU A 149 9.46 -5.26 10.62
C LEU A 149 9.49 -6.13 11.88
N LEU A 150 8.56 -7.10 11.95
CA LEU A 150 8.57 -8.18 12.93
C LEU A 150 9.04 -9.46 12.23
N ASP A 151 10.36 -9.67 12.21
CA ASP A 151 11.02 -10.72 11.43
C ASP A 151 10.91 -12.13 12.02
N SER A 152 10.42 -12.25 13.25
CA SER A 152 10.33 -13.51 13.97
C SER A 152 9.21 -13.49 15.01
N GLU A 153 8.73 -14.69 15.37
CA GLU A 153 7.73 -14.86 16.44
C GLU A 153 8.22 -14.29 17.77
N LYS A 154 9.52 -14.43 18.05
CA LYS A 154 10.14 -13.87 19.25
C LYS A 154 10.03 -12.34 19.26
N VAL A 155 10.39 -11.68 18.15
CA VAL A 155 10.28 -10.22 18.00
C VAL A 155 8.83 -9.77 18.09
N ARG A 156 7.89 -10.52 17.49
CA ARG A 156 6.45 -10.25 17.63
C ARG A 156 6.00 -10.32 19.09
N CYS A 157 6.34 -11.39 19.81
CA CYS A 157 6.01 -11.56 21.22
C CYS A 157 6.61 -10.45 22.09
N GLU A 158 7.84 -10.02 21.80
CA GLU A 158 8.47 -8.89 22.51
C GLU A 158 7.75 -7.57 22.22
N TYR A 159 7.43 -7.30 20.95
CA TYR A 159 6.65 -6.14 20.55
C TYR A 159 5.27 -6.11 21.23
N GLU A 160 4.54 -7.23 21.24
CA GLU A 160 3.23 -7.31 21.90
C GLU A 160 3.30 -7.14 23.42
N LYS A 161 4.38 -7.61 24.08
CA LYS A 161 4.57 -7.36 25.51
C LYS A 161 4.79 -5.90 25.82
N GLU A 162 5.49 -5.19 24.96
CA GLU A 162 5.87 -3.78 25.16
C GLU A 162 4.74 -2.82 24.73
N TYR A 163 4.09 -3.09 23.59
CA TYR A 163 3.12 -2.20 22.95
C TYR A 163 1.70 -2.78 22.83
N GLY A 164 1.50 -4.09 23.03
CA GLY A 164 0.22 -4.76 22.82
C GLY A 164 -0.85 -4.48 23.88
N ARG A 165 -0.54 -3.69 24.91
CA ARG A 165 -1.53 -3.17 25.87
C ARG A 165 -2.18 -1.85 25.43
N GLU A 166 -1.73 -1.26 24.33
CA GLU A 166 -2.25 0.01 23.79
C GLU A 166 -3.36 -0.15 22.72
N ALA A 167 -3.86 -1.38 22.50
CA ALA A 167 -4.92 -1.68 21.54
C ALA A 167 -6.29 -1.84 22.21
#